data_AF-A0A9E5IIN5-F1
#
_entry.id   AF-A0A9E5IIN5-F1
#
_cell.length_a   1.000
_cell.length_b   1.000
_cell.length_c   1.000
_cell.angle_alpha   90.00
_cell.angle_beta   90.00
_cell.angle_gamma   90.00
#
_symmetry.space_group_name_H-M   'P 1'
#
loop_
_entity.id
_entity.type
_entity.pdbx_description
1 polymer ?
#
loop_
_entity_poly.entity_id
_entity_poly.type
_entity_poly.pdbx_seq_one_letter_code
_entity_poly.pdbx_strand_id
1 'polypeptide(L)'
;MDIESFQNMVVLGKTKEFDDIDQLKKQNSYNQAVYKDAKSGDLALAFSSKMVIYRPKTESIIYQGETPTQKMEQDQKLAVSKYAEVIKAQGIIPKESVEVPQVSVISNVDQYKNNTLYAGASNGDLVMVFSDSGIVVIYNTKENRVIKAARNQLVPLETNSH
;
A
#
# COMPACT_ATOMS: atom_id res chain seq x y z
N MET A 1 -17.74 -24.59 -6.05
CA MET A 1 -18.21 -23.28 -6.56
C MET A 1 -18.16 -22.36 -5.36
N ASP A 2 -17.07 -21.60 -5.23
CA ASP A 2 -16.89 -20.71 -4.07
C ASP A 2 -17.90 -19.57 -4.17
N ILE A 3 -18.72 -19.44 -3.14
CA ILE A 3 -19.62 -18.31 -2.98
C ILE A 3 -18.74 -17.15 -2.50
N GLU A 4 -18.35 -16.28 -3.42
CA GLU A 4 -17.67 -15.03 -3.05
C GLU A 4 -18.54 -14.27 -2.06
N SER A 5 -17.99 -13.93 -0.90
CA SER A 5 -18.70 -13.16 0.11
C SER A 5 -18.93 -11.75 -0.43
N PHE A 6 -20.19 -11.45 -0.73
CA PHE A 6 -20.65 -10.11 -1.03
C PHE A 6 -20.43 -9.21 0.20
N GLN A 7 -19.70 -8.11 0.03
CA GLN A 7 -19.36 -7.21 1.14
C GLN A 7 -20.35 -6.05 1.22
N ASN A 8 -20.66 -5.42 0.08
CA ASN A 8 -21.58 -4.29 0.05
C ASN A 8 -22.13 -4.01 -1.36
N MET A 9 -23.32 -3.41 -1.44
CA MET A 9 -23.90 -2.84 -2.68
C MET A 9 -24.23 -1.39 -2.43
N VAL A 10 -23.78 -0.53 -3.35
CA VAL A 10 -24.01 0.90 -3.27
C VAL A 10 -24.60 1.40 -4.60
N VAL A 11 -25.61 2.25 -4.50
CA VAL A 11 -26.11 3.02 -5.65
C VAL A 11 -25.33 4.33 -5.73
N LEU A 12 -24.60 4.53 -6.83
CA LEU A 12 -23.75 5.69 -7.01
C LEU A 12 -24.59 6.96 -7.25
N GLY A 13 -24.31 8.04 -6.52
CA GLY A 13 -24.98 9.34 -6.69
C GLY A 13 -26.38 9.44 -6.11
N LYS A 14 -26.77 8.56 -5.18
CA LYS A 14 -28.11 8.54 -4.55
C LYS A 14 -28.14 8.28 -3.05
N THR A 15 -26.99 7.99 -2.44
CA THR A 15 -26.88 7.74 -0.99
C THR A 15 -25.97 8.80 -0.39
N LYS A 16 -26.28 9.23 0.84
CA LYS A 16 -25.56 10.28 1.59
C LYS A 16 -24.05 10.03 1.75
N GLU A 17 -23.61 8.80 1.51
CA GLU A 17 -22.20 8.38 1.53
C GLU A 17 -21.48 8.59 0.18
N PHE A 18 -22.23 8.71 -0.92
CA PHE A 18 -21.71 8.83 -2.28
C PHE A 18 -22.63 9.68 -3.15
N ASP A 19 -22.84 10.94 -2.76
CA ASP A 19 -23.80 11.84 -3.42
C ASP A 19 -23.33 12.33 -4.81
N ASP A 20 -22.04 12.17 -5.16
CA ASP A 20 -21.55 12.56 -6.47
C ASP A 20 -20.43 11.63 -6.98
N ILE A 21 -20.72 10.88 -8.05
CA ILE A 21 -19.75 10.02 -8.74
C ILE A 21 -18.54 10.82 -9.26
N ASP A 22 -18.72 12.10 -9.58
CA ASP A 22 -17.64 12.96 -10.03
C ASP A 22 -16.75 13.41 -8.86
N GLN A 23 -17.27 13.47 -7.63
CA GLN A 23 -16.44 13.64 -6.44
C GLN A 23 -15.62 12.38 -6.16
N LEU A 24 -16.23 11.20 -6.26
CA LEU A 24 -15.52 9.93 -6.08
C LEU A 24 -14.33 9.81 -7.03
N LYS A 25 -14.52 10.10 -8.31
CA LYS A 25 -13.45 10.11 -9.32
C LYS A 25 -12.31 11.08 -9.00
N LYS A 26 -12.58 12.17 -8.26
CA LYS A 26 -11.60 13.21 -7.92
C LYS A 26 -10.85 12.94 -6.61
N GLN A 27 -11.31 12.00 -5.78
CA GLN A 27 -10.67 11.72 -4.49
C GLN A 27 -9.23 11.22 -4.65
N ASN A 28 -8.98 10.33 -5.60
CA ASN A 28 -7.65 9.83 -5.95
C ASN A 28 -7.65 9.17 -7.34
N SER A 29 -6.45 8.88 -7.86
CA SER A 29 -6.26 8.26 -9.17
C SER A 29 -6.83 6.83 -9.27
N TYR A 30 -6.88 6.08 -8.18
CA TYR A 30 -7.44 4.72 -8.15
C TYR A 30 -8.95 4.73 -8.34
N ASN A 31 -9.64 5.62 -7.62
CA ASN A 31 -11.06 5.86 -7.81
C ASN A 31 -11.34 6.36 -9.23
N GLN A 32 -10.53 7.27 -9.76
CA GLN A 32 -10.67 7.74 -11.14
C GLN A 32 -10.58 6.58 -12.14
N ALA A 33 -9.60 5.69 -11.98
CA ALA A 33 -9.39 4.56 -12.88
C ALA A 33 -10.55 3.57 -12.87
N VAL A 34 -11.09 3.31 -11.69
CA VAL A 34 -12.15 2.31 -11.48
C VAL A 34 -13.54 2.85 -11.82
N TYR A 35 -13.82 4.11 -11.45
CA TYR A 35 -15.11 4.76 -11.72
C TYR A 35 -15.14 5.55 -13.03
N LYS A 36 -14.10 5.47 -13.87
CA LYS A 36 -13.92 6.30 -15.09
C LYS A 36 -15.20 6.42 -15.93
N ASP A 37 -15.84 5.29 -16.21
CA ASP A 37 -17.01 5.19 -17.09
C ASP A 37 -18.35 5.11 -16.32
N ALA A 38 -18.29 5.16 -14.98
CA ALA A 38 -19.44 5.13 -14.10
C ALA A 38 -20.20 6.46 -14.10
N LYS A 39 -21.52 6.37 -13.95
CA LYS A 39 -22.48 7.49 -13.92
C LYS A 39 -23.41 7.35 -12.73
N SER A 40 -24.03 8.45 -12.32
CA SER A 40 -25.06 8.43 -11.26
C SER A 40 -26.20 7.47 -11.64
N GLY A 41 -26.59 6.62 -10.69
CA GLY A 41 -27.56 5.55 -10.89
C GLY A 41 -26.97 4.21 -11.34
N ASP A 42 -25.68 4.14 -11.66
CA ASP A 42 -24.99 2.85 -11.76
C ASP A 42 -24.86 2.19 -10.38
N LEU A 43 -24.80 0.86 -10.35
CA LEU A 43 -24.69 0.04 -9.14
C LEU A 43 -23.24 -0.43 -8.99
N ALA A 44 -22.62 -0.13 -7.86
CA ALA A 44 -21.31 -0.69 -7.49
C ALA A 44 -21.52 -1.86 -6.53
N LEU A 45 -21.02 -3.03 -6.93
CA LEU A 45 -21.05 -4.28 -6.17
C LEU A 45 -19.62 -4.63 -5.76
N ALA A 46 -19.32 -4.50 -4.48
CA ALA A 46 -18.01 -4.82 -3.93
C ALA A 46 -18.00 -6.24 -3.35
N PHE A 47 -17.10 -7.06 -3.86
CA PHE A 47 -16.77 -8.39 -3.35
C PHE A 47 -15.36 -8.33 -2.75
N SER A 48 -15.02 -9.33 -1.93
CA SER A 48 -13.66 -9.44 -1.37
C SER A 48 -12.57 -9.53 -2.44
N SER A 49 -12.88 -10.11 -3.60
CA SER A 49 -11.94 -10.36 -4.69
C SER A 49 -11.96 -9.29 -5.79
N LYS A 50 -13.07 -8.55 -5.95
CA LYS A 50 -13.29 -7.67 -7.10
C LYS A 50 -14.41 -6.66 -6.86
N MET A 51 -14.52 -5.69 -7.74
CA MET A 51 -15.69 -4.85 -7.89
C MET A 51 -16.33 -5.02 -9.27
N VAL A 52 -17.66 -4.95 -9.29
CA VAL A 52 -18.47 -4.88 -10.50
C VAL A 52 -19.27 -3.59 -10.48
N ILE A 53 -19.20 -2.80 -11.56
CA ILE A 53 -20.09 -1.65 -11.78
C ILE A 53 -21.08 -2.03 -12.87
N TYR A 54 -22.36 -2.06 -12.53
CA TYR A 54 -23.44 -2.42 -13.44
C TYR A 54 -24.34 -1.21 -13.73
N ARG A 55 -24.73 -1.03 -14.99
CA ARG A 55 -25.66 0.02 -15.41
C ARG A 55 -27.04 -0.60 -15.70
N PRO A 56 -28.04 -0.41 -14.83
CA PRO A 56 -29.37 -1.00 -15.04
C PRO A 56 -30.05 -0.52 -16.31
N LYS A 57 -29.87 0.76 -16.67
CA LYS A 57 -30.53 1.36 -17.84
C LYS A 57 -30.14 0.68 -19.17
N THR A 58 -28.92 0.16 -19.27
CA THR A 58 -28.40 -0.49 -20.48
C THR A 58 -28.10 -1.97 -20.26
N GLU A 59 -28.48 -2.50 -19.09
CA GLU A 59 -28.22 -3.87 -18.65
C GLU A 59 -26.77 -4.34 -18.85
N SER A 60 -25.80 -3.43 -18.67
CA SER A 60 -24.41 -3.68 -19.05
C SER A 60 -23.46 -3.53 -17.87
N ILE A 61 -22.43 -4.39 -17.83
CA ILE A 61 -21.29 -4.23 -16.92
C ILE A 61 -20.38 -3.13 -17.49
N ILE A 62 -20.13 -2.10 -16.68
CA ILE A 62 -19.28 -0.95 -17.01
C ILE A 62 -17.85 -1.18 -16.53
N TYR A 63 -17.70 -1.92 -15.43
CA TYR A 63 -16.40 -2.28 -14.87
C TYR A 63 -16.48 -3.64 -14.19
N GLN A 64 -15.45 -4.46 -14.37
CA GLN A 64 -15.24 -5.69 -13.62
C GLN A 64 -13.73 -5.87 -13.40
N GLY A 65 -13.28 -5.80 -12.15
CA GLY A 65 -11.86 -5.86 -11.83
C GLY A 65 -11.57 -5.54 -10.38
N GLU A 66 -10.35 -5.11 -10.10
CA GLU A 66 -9.90 -4.74 -8.74
C GLU A 66 -10.70 -3.56 -8.18
N THR A 67 -10.94 -3.59 -6.87
CA THR A 67 -11.40 -2.42 -6.11
C THR A 67 -10.31 -1.33 -6.11
N PRO A 68 -10.65 -0.05 -5.85
CA PRO A 68 -9.65 1.00 -5.72
C PRO A 68 -8.58 0.68 -4.65
N THR A 69 -9.01 0.08 -3.53
CA THR A 69 -8.09 -0.34 -2.45
C THR A 69 -7.13 -1.43 -2.93
N GLN A 70 -7.62 -2.46 -3.62
CA GLN A 70 -6.77 -3.52 -4.16
C GLN A 70 -5.75 -2.98 -5.17
N LYS A 71 -6.15 -2.06 -6.05
CA LYS A 71 -5.22 -1.40 -6.98
C LYS A 71 -4.14 -0.63 -6.22
N MET A 72 -4.52 0.12 -5.20
CA MET A 72 -3.58 0.87 -4.38
C MET A 72 -2.60 -0.07 -3.66
N GLU A 73 -3.08 -1.15 -3.05
CA GLU A 73 -2.25 -2.15 -2.36
C GLU A 73 -1.27 -2.84 -3.32
N GLN A 74 -1.72 -3.18 -4.53
CA GLN A 74 -0.88 -3.79 -5.55
C GLN A 74 0.24 -2.84 -6.00
N ASP A 75 -0.10 -1.58 -6.29
CA ASP A 75 0.88 -0.56 -6.67
C ASP A 75 1.89 -0.29 -5.54
N GLN A 76 1.42 -0.22 -4.30
CA GLN A 76 2.29 -0.10 -3.14
C GLN A 76 3.23 -1.31 -3.04
N LYS A 77 2.72 -2.54 -3.18
CA LYS A 77 3.53 -3.75 -3.16
C LYS A 77 4.60 -3.72 -4.27
N LEU A 78 4.22 -3.33 -5.49
CA LEU A 78 5.17 -3.19 -6.60
C LEU A 78 6.24 -2.12 -6.33
N ALA A 79 5.87 -0.98 -5.76
CA ALA A 79 6.82 0.07 -5.37
C ALA A 79 7.79 -0.44 -4.30
N VAL A 80 7.28 -1.10 -3.26
CA VAL A 80 8.09 -1.70 -2.19
C VAL A 80 9.04 -2.75 -2.74
N SER A 81 8.58 -3.62 -3.64
CA SER A 81 9.46 -4.59 -4.31
C SER A 81 10.58 -3.91 -5.09
N LYS A 82 10.31 -2.81 -5.81
CA LYS A 82 11.36 -2.04 -6.51
C LYS A 82 12.39 -1.46 -5.55
N TYR A 83 11.97 -0.92 -4.41
CA TYR A 83 12.90 -0.40 -3.40
C TYR A 83 13.74 -1.52 -2.78
N ALA A 84 13.14 -2.69 -2.52
CA ALA A 84 13.87 -3.87 -2.05
C ALA A 84 14.96 -4.31 -3.05
N GLU A 85 14.69 -4.26 -4.36
CA GLU A 85 15.71 -4.55 -5.38
C GLU A 85 16.88 -3.56 -5.36
N VAL A 86 16.63 -2.26 -5.14
CA VAL A 86 17.70 -1.27 -4.96
C VAL A 86 18.55 -1.59 -3.72
N ILE A 87 17.92 -1.99 -2.62
CA ILE A 87 18.58 -2.36 -1.37
C ILE A 87 19.44 -3.63 -1.55
N LYS A 88 18.94 -4.64 -2.27
CA LYS A 88 19.70 -5.84 -2.67
C LYS A 88 20.89 -5.50 -3.56
N ALA A 89 20.69 -4.62 -4.54
CA ALA A 89 21.75 -4.20 -5.45
C ALA A 89 22.91 -3.50 -4.70
N GLN A 90 22.60 -2.82 -3.60
CA GLN A 90 23.59 -2.20 -2.70
C GLN A 90 24.24 -3.19 -1.72
N GLY A 91 23.84 -4.46 -1.71
CA GLY A 91 24.40 -5.50 -0.84
C GLY A 91 24.00 -5.35 0.63
N ILE A 92 22.96 -4.56 0.93
CA ILE A 92 22.48 -4.38 2.30
C ILE A 92 21.78 -5.65 2.79
N ILE A 93 21.01 -6.31 1.92
CA ILE A 93 20.44 -7.63 2.16
C ILE A 93 20.94 -8.61 1.09
N PRO A 94 20.90 -9.93 1.33
CA PRO A 94 21.31 -10.92 0.34
C PRO A 94 20.51 -10.81 -0.97
N LYS A 95 21.18 -10.99 -2.11
CA LYS A 95 20.57 -10.79 -3.45
C LYS A 95 19.46 -11.80 -3.74
N GLU A 96 19.62 -13.01 -3.21
CA GLU A 96 18.70 -14.13 -3.28
C GLU A 96 17.55 -14.03 -2.28
N SER A 97 17.54 -13.03 -1.40
CA SER A 97 16.45 -12.84 -0.46
C SER A 97 15.13 -12.61 -1.20
N VAL A 98 14.11 -13.40 -0.86
CA VAL A 98 12.72 -13.23 -1.33
C VAL A 98 11.87 -12.42 -0.35
N GLU A 99 12.52 -11.85 0.66
CA GLU A 99 11.89 -11.12 1.74
C GLU A 99 11.16 -9.86 1.24
N VAL A 100 9.94 -9.66 1.73
CA VAL A 100 9.16 -8.44 1.48
C VAL A 100 9.14 -7.62 2.76
N PRO A 101 9.73 -6.41 2.77
CA PRO A 101 9.81 -5.62 3.99
C PRO A 101 8.45 -5.04 4.38
N GLN A 102 8.25 -4.87 5.68
CA GLN A 102 7.20 -4.02 6.22
C GLN A 102 7.61 -2.57 6.05
N VAL A 103 6.70 -1.71 5.60
CA VAL A 103 7.01 -0.31 5.28
C VAL A 103 6.15 0.65 6.08
N SER A 104 6.78 1.67 6.64
CA SER A 104 6.12 2.81 7.27
C SER A 104 6.74 4.12 6.79
N VAL A 105 6.00 5.22 6.88
CA VAL A 105 6.48 6.55 6.49
C VAL A 105 6.85 7.33 7.74
N ILE A 106 8.00 8.01 7.72
CA ILE A 106 8.38 8.96 8.76
C ILE A 106 7.46 10.18 8.66
N SER A 107 6.48 10.26 9.56
CA SER A 107 5.55 11.39 9.63
C SER A 107 6.13 12.59 10.38
N ASN A 108 6.98 12.33 11.38
CA ASN A 108 7.66 13.36 12.17
C ASN A 108 9.06 12.88 12.61
N VAL A 109 10.10 13.34 11.91
CA VAL A 109 11.49 12.98 12.15
C VAL A 109 12.01 13.48 13.50
N ASP A 110 11.44 14.57 14.04
CA ASP A 110 11.88 15.15 15.32
C ASP A 110 11.64 14.20 16.50
N GLN A 111 10.68 13.28 16.37
CA GLN A 111 10.44 12.22 17.36
C GLN A 111 11.61 11.24 17.46
N TYR A 112 12.46 11.17 16.43
CA TYR A 112 13.59 10.24 16.33
C TYR A 112 14.95 10.92 16.44
N LYS A 113 15.00 12.21 16.81
CA LYS A 113 16.24 13.01 16.85
C LYS A 113 17.39 12.41 17.68
N ASN A 114 17.07 11.58 18.66
CA ASN A 114 18.04 10.90 19.53
C ASN A 114 18.41 9.49 19.04
N ASN A 115 17.83 9.03 17.92
CA ASN A 115 18.07 7.70 17.36
C ASN A 115 18.99 7.81 16.14
N THR A 116 20.18 7.22 16.24
CA THR A 116 21.21 7.26 15.19
C THR A 116 20.80 6.57 13.90
N LEU A 117 19.82 5.67 13.93
CA LEU A 117 19.24 5.06 12.72
C LEU A 117 18.58 6.12 11.83
N TYR A 118 17.99 7.15 12.44
CA TYR A 118 17.25 8.22 11.77
C TYR A 118 18.12 9.44 11.43
N ALA A 119 19.44 9.36 11.65
CA ALA A 119 20.35 10.42 11.28
C ALA A 119 20.33 10.66 9.76
N GLY A 120 20.00 11.89 9.36
CA GLY A 120 19.89 12.29 7.94
C GLY A 120 18.54 11.94 7.29
N ALA A 121 17.62 11.33 8.03
CA ALA A 121 16.25 11.10 7.55
C ALA A 121 15.44 12.41 7.52
N SER A 122 14.35 12.41 6.76
CA SER A 122 13.39 13.51 6.63
C SER A 122 11.95 13.01 6.70
N ASN A 123 11.01 13.91 6.97
CA ASN A 123 9.59 13.60 6.84
C ASN A 123 9.27 13.14 5.42
N GLY A 124 8.57 12.02 5.30
CA GLY A 124 8.25 11.36 4.03
C GLY A 124 9.23 10.28 3.60
N ASP A 125 10.37 10.10 4.28
CA ASP A 125 11.22 8.93 4.08
C ASP A 125 10.52 7.65 4.56
N LEU A 126 10.89 6.52 3.96
CA LEU A 126 10.35 5.21 4.29
C LEU A 126 11.24 4.49 5.29
N VAL A 127 10.66 3.90 6.32
CA VAL A 127 11.30 2.88 7.16
C VAL A 127 10.85 1.52 6.65
N MET A 128 11.80 0.71 6.19
CA MET A 128 11.59 -0.63 5.65
C MET A 128 12.22 -1.64 6.61
N VAL A 129 11.40 -2.51 7.20
CA VAL A 129 11.82 -3.54 8.14
C VAL A 129 11.80 -4.89 7.43
N PHE A 130 12.98 -5.46 7.28
CA PHE A 130 13.23 -6.81 6.82
C PHE A 130 13.35 -7.72 8.05
N SER A 131 12.24 -8.37 8.43
CA SER A 131 12.12 -9.27 9.57
C SER A 131 13.05 -10.50 9.53
N ASP A 132 13.16 -11.19 8.40
CA ASP A 132 13.94 -12.43 8.24
C ASP A 132 15.44 -12.15 8.34
N SER A 133 15.91 -11.09 7.68
CA SER A 133 17.31 -10.67 7.78
C SER A 133 17.60 -9.86 9.05
N GLY A 134 16.55 -9.39 9.73
CA GLY A 134 16.63 -8.51 10.89
C GLY A 134 17.27 -7.18 10.54
N ILE A 135 16.96 -6.60 9.37
CA ILE A 135 17.55 -5.35 8.88
C ILE A 135 16.47 -4.27 8.79
N VAL A 136 16.79 -3.06 9.26
CA VAL A 136 15.95 -1.87 9.08
C VAL A 136 16.68 -0.91 8.15
N VAL A 137 15.97 -0.42 7.15
CA VAL A 137 16.47 0.53 6.15
C VAL A 137 15.62 1.79 6.17
N ILE A 138 16.26 2.95 6.20
CA ILE A 138 15.61 4.23 5.88
C ILE A 138 15.91 4.55 4.42
N TYR A 139 14.85 4.72 3.64
CA TYR A 139 14.90 4.92 2.19
C TYR A 139 14.22 6.23 1.79
N ASN A 140 14.90 7.06 1.02
CA ASN A 140 14.35 8.29 0.46
C ASN A 140 13.84 8.03 -0.95
N THR A 141 12.53 8.16 -1.14
CA THR A 141 11.86 7.86 -2.43
C THR A 141 12.07 8.95 -3.48
N LYS A 142 12.37 10.19 -3.08
CA LYS A 142 12.60 11.31 -4.01
C LYS A 142 13.97 11.23 -4.67
N GLU A 143 14.98 10.88 -3.88
CA GLU A 143 16.37 10.72 -4.30
C GLU A 143 16.69 9.28 -4.71
N ASN A 144 15.72 8.36 -4.55
CA ASN A 144 15.82 6.95 -4.88
C ASN A 144 17.07 6.28 -4.26
N ARG A 145 17.34 6.55 -2.98
CA ARG A 145 18.54 6.07 -2.28
C ARG A 145 18.27 5.64 -0.84
N VAL A 146 19.17 4.81 -0.34
CA VAL A 146 19.23 4.45 1.07
C VAL A 146 19.91 5.58 1.84
N ILE A 147 19.24 6.04 2.90
CA ILE A 147 19.78 7.02 3.85
C ILE A 147 20.59 6.30 4.92
N LYS A 148 20.02 5.23 5.48
CA LYS A 148 20.65 4.43 6.52
C LYS A 148 20.18 2.99 6.48
N ALA A 149 21.03 2.06 6.88
CA ALA A 149 20.65 0.68 7.17
C ALA A 149 21.32 0.25 8.47
N ALA A 150 20.61 -0.52 9.29
CA ALA A 150 21.14 -1.14 10.50
C ALA A 150 20.49 -2.49 10.75
N ARG A 151 21.19 -3.36 11.47
CA ARG A 151 20.58 -4.59 11.97
C ARG A 151 19.64 -4.22 13.13
N ASN A 152 18.41 -4.70 13.08
CA ASN A 152 17.44 -4.60 14.16
C ASN A 152 17.98 -5.39 15.36
N GLN A 153 18.67 -4.70 16.27
CA GLN A 153 19.09 -5.26 17.55
C GLN A 153 17.87 -5.30 18.50
N LEU A 154 16.86 -6.09 18.16
CA LEU A 154 16.00 -6.63 19.20
C LEU A 154 16.87 -7.66 19.94
N VAL A 155 17.42 -7.20 21.06
CA VAL A 155 18.34 -7.89 21.97
C VAL A 155 17.98 -9.39 22.06
N PRO A 156 18.94 -10.33 21.86
CA PRO A 156 18.71 -11.72 22.21
C PRO A 156 18.35 -11.77 23.70
N LEU A 157 17.26 -12.45 24.07
CA LEU A 157 17.10 -12.88 25.46
C LEU A 157 18.31 -13.77 25.77
N GLU A 158 19.31 -13.21 26.44
CA GLU A 158 20.35 -14.01 27.05
C GLU A 158 19.66 -14.96 28.02
N THR A 159 19.52 -16.22 27.62
CA THR A 159 19.28 -17.31 28.54
C THR A 159 20.52 -17.43 29.42
N ASN A 160 20.54 -16.65 30.50
CA ASN A 160 21.43 -16.88 31.62
C ASN A 160 21.00 -18.19 32.29
N SER A 161 21.53 -19.30 31.77
CA SER A 161 21.55 -20.57 32.48
C SER A 161 22.81 -20.61 33.34
N HIS A 162 22.63 -20.30 34.62
CA HIS A 162 23.54 -20.71 35.70
C HIS A 162 23.48 -22.23 35.88
#